data_AF-A0A1R2CY22-F1
#
_entry.id   AF-A0A1R2CY22-F1
#
_cell.length_a   1.000
_cell.length_b   1.000
_cell.length_c   1.000
_cell.angle_alpha   90.00
_cell.angle_beta   90.00
_cell.angle_gamma   90.00
#
_symmetry.space_group_name_H-M   'P 1'
#
loop_
_entity.id
_entity.type
_entity.pdbx_description
1 polymer ?
#
loop_
_entity_poly.entity_id
_entity_poly.type
_entity_poly.pdbx_seq_one_letter_code
_entity_poly.pdbx_strand_id
1 'polypeptide(L)'
;MESQPYQKLLKFFCIGSTKTGKSALIQKFTDNTFNPNYSATIGVEFKKKNLSLHDTTYKLQIWDSAGQERYMSLLSSHLKGADCVFIFYNPSDRASFDKLADWVKFVRSSSNTSNKVVVVENVFEDEVRNVGKKEAFDMVTTYELPLVSVNVKTGTNVDVLFSNSISYIEGNEVTWADIEERKNIASDIEDINVPIIVTEPVTTSESKDYDNLFKLLLVGNATTGKSSILYRFCDDIFSENYISTIGVDFKIKTLEIKNKIVKLQIWDTAGQERFRTITSSYYRGANCIFVTYSANDRESFESIDKWIKEIETFSSVNTRVALLENVFRSTDRKVAEHEGQELANNYNIQFFRVNAKSGDQIETPFIRMSEILINPSSSDHSAITGNQLAPEKVKKEEKKSETKTHSKNEEFLVKVLLIGDYCTGKSSILLRYSDDMFSESYIATIGVDFRIKIIEVNTNTIKLQMWDTSGQERFKTITSSYYKGAHCIMIVYETSNRESFLNLGNWIEEVEKYSTKDVIKCLVEHEKSDKTREVESFEGEDFARRNNLLFFKVDAKKNEGLNQLFENSAIKVVETLLCKKRE
;
A
#
# COMPACT_ATOMS: atom_id res chain seq x y z
N MET A 1 -6.42 -38.68 -23.82
CA MET A 1 -5.94 -37.96 -22.64
C MET A 1 -5.14 -36.79 -23.17
N GLU A 2 -5.76 -35.63 -23.34
CA GLU A 2 -5.02 -34.41 -23.70
C GLU A 2 -4.19 -34.00 -22.49
N SER A 3 -2.86 -33.98 -22.67
CA SER A 3 -1.92 -33.49 -21.67
C SER A 3 -2.22 -32.02 -21.39
N GLN A 4 -2.48 -31.67 -20.13
CA GLN A 4 -2.58 -30.26 -19.76
C GLN A 4 -1.29 -29.53 -20.16
N PRO A 5 -1.38 -28.33 -20.76
CA PRO A 5 -0.22 -27.60 -21.23
C PRO A 5 0.72 -27.30 -20.05
N TYR A 6 2.01 -27.52 -20.26
CA TYR A 6 3.05 -27.28 -19.26
C TYR A 6 3.05 -25.79 -18.89
N GLN A 7 2.86 -25.48 -17.60
CA GLN A 7 2.82 -24.10 -17.12
C GLN A 7 4.20 -23.68 -16.59
N LYS A 8 4.85 -22.72 -17.25
CA LYS A 8 6.14 -22.17 -16.83
C LYS A 8 5.98 -20.77 -16.27
N LEU A 9 6.47 -20.53 -15.06
CA LEU A 9 6.45 -19.22 -14.42
C LEU A 9 7.68 -18.43 -14.86
N LEU A 10 7.49 -17.20 -15.35
CA LEU A 10 8.58 -16.29 -15.70
C LEU A 10 8.40 -14.93 -15.03
N LYS A 11 9.48 -14.39 -14.47
CA LYS A 11 9.55 -13.10 -13.80
C LYS A 11 10.22 -12.05 -14.68
N PHE A 12 9.45 -11.06 -15.08
CA PHE A 12 9.89 -9.89 -15.84
C PHE A 12 10.03 -8.68 -14.93
N PHE A 13 11.07 -7.89 -15.13
CA PHE A 13 11.34 -6.71 -14.31
C PHE A 13 11.61 -5.48 -15.18
N CYS A 14 10.82 -4.42 -15.03
CA CYS A 14 10.94 -3.20 -15.83
C CYS A 14 11.67 -2.10 -15.04
N ILE A 15 12.78 -1.59 -15.58
CA ILE A 15 13.60 -0.51 -15.00
C ILE A 15 13.87 0.60 -16.02
N GLY A 16 14.28 1.77 -15.54
CA GLY A 16 14.59 2.92 -16.37
C GLY A 16 14.07 4.21 -15.75
N SER A 17 14.48 5.35 -16.30
CA SER A 17 14.16 6.68 -15.79
C SER A 17 12.65 6.92 -15.66
N THR A 18 12.23 7.87 -14.81
CA THR A 18 10.81 8.25 -14.72
C THR A 18 10.26 8.68 -16.09
N LYS A 19 8.97 8.43 -16.34
CA LYS A 19 8.25 8.82 -17.57
C LYS A 19 8.70 8.16 -18.88
N THR A 20 9.48 7.08 -18.84
CA THR A 20 9.86 6.31 -20.04
C THR A 20 8.76 5.37 -20.56
N GLY A 21 7.64 5.24 -19.84
CA GLY A 21 6.47 4.44 -20.26
C GLY A 21 6.41 3.00 -19.76
N LYS A 22 7.19 2.63 -18.73
CA LYS A 22 7.18 1.29 -18.10
C LYS A 22 5.79 0.81 -17.70
N SER A 23 5.09 1.56 -16.85
CA SER A 23 3.75 1.22 -16.35
C SER A 23 2.72 1.15 -17.46
N ALA A 24 2.84 2.05 -18.44
CA ALA A 24 1.95 2.08 -19.58
C ALA A 24 2.18 0.89 -20.51
N LEU A 25 3.42 0.42 -20.71
CA LEU A 25 3.68 -0.82 -21.43
C LEU A 25 3.01 -1.99 -20.71
N ILE A 26 3.17 -2.05 -19.39
CA ILE A 26 2.57 -3.11 -18.58
C ILE A 26 1.06 -3.07 -18.67
N GLN A 27 0.44 -1.89 -18.54
CA GLN A 27 -1.00 -1.72 -18.73
C GLN A 27 -1.47 -2.07 -20.14
N LYS A 28 -0.72 -1.65 -21.18
CA LYS A 28 -1.04 -1.98 -22.56
C LYS A 28 -0.94 -3.47 -22.82
N PHE A 29 0.05 -4.14 -22.24
CA PHE A 29 0.20 -5.57 -22.36
C PHE A 29 -0.85 -6.32 -21.56
N THR A 30 -1.10 -5.98 -20.29
CA THR A 30 -2.03 -6.75 -19.44
C THR A 30 -3.50 -6.48 -19.74
N ASP A 31 -3.83 -5.22 -19.99
CA ASP A 31 -5.20 -4.73 -19.99
C ASP A 31 -5.65 -4.24 -21.38
N ASN A 32 -4.75 -4.24 -22.38
CA ASN A 32 -4.95 -3.63 -23.72
C ASN A 32 -5.42 -2.17 -23.69
N THR A 33 -5.17 -1.47 -22.59
CA THR A 33 -5.55 -0.06 -22.40
C THR A 33 -4.33 0.83 -22.40
N PHE A 34 -4.52 2.08 -22.81
CA PHE A 34 -3.50 3.11 -22.78
C PHE A 34 -4.05 4.34 -22.07
N ASN A 35 -3.40 4.77 -20.99
CA ASN A 35 -3.76 6.00 -20.30
C ASN A 35 -2.75 7.11 -20.67
N PRO A 36 -3.17 8.16 -21.41
CA PRO A 36 -2.28 9.27 -21.78
C PRO A 36 -1.86 10.12 -20.57
N ASN A 37 -2.57 10.01 -19.44
CA ASN A 37 -2.21 10.68 -18.19
C ASN A 37 -1.22 9.81 -17.40
N TYR A 38 0.01 9.72 -17.89
CA TYR A 38 1.10 8.99 -17.23
C TYR A 38 1.37 9.55 -15.83
N SER A 39 1.14 8.74 -14.80
CA SER A 39 1.63 9.01 -13.45
C SER A 39 2.89 8.18 -13.20
N ALA A 40 3.89 8.74 -12.52
CA ALA A 40 5.07 7.97 -12.16
C ALA A 40 4.69 6.89 -11.14
N THR A 41 5.05 5.63 -11.40
CA THR A 41 4.88 4.53 -10.43
C THR A 41 5.58 4.90 -9.12
N ILE A 42 4.93 4.62 -8.00
CA ILE A 42 5.52 4.72 -6.66
C ILE A 42 5.70 3.30 -6.14
N GLY A 43 6.93 2.94 -5.76
CA GLY A 43 7.25 1.58 -5.32
C GLY A 43 7.40 0.58 -6.48
N VAL A 44 7.21 -0.70 -6.20
CA VAL A 44 7.23 -1.75 -7.23
C VAL A 44 5.81 -2.29 -7.42
N GLU A 45 5.23 -2.11 -8.60
CA GLU A 45 3.89 -2.63 -8.92
C GLU A 45 4.02 -4.04 -9.52
N PHE A 46 3.06 -4.91 -9.27
CA PHE A 46 3.10 -6.30 -9.71
C PHE A 46 1.84 -6.68 -10.48
N LYS A 47 2.01 -7.15 -11.72
CA LYS A 47 0.91 -7.69 -12.54
C LYS A 47 1.20 -9.12 -13.00
N LYS A 48 0.12 -9.89 -13.25
CA LYS A 48 0.18 -11.25 -13.81
C LYS A 48 -0.54 -11.30 -15.15
N LYS A 49 0.05 -11.95 -16.15
CA LYS A 49 -0.62 -12.27 -17.43
C LYS A 49 -0.21 -13.68 -17.86
N ASN A 50 -1.14 -14.45 -18.40
CA ASN A 50 -0.80 -15.71 -19.07
C ASN A 50 -0.57 -15.43 -20.55
N LEU A 51 0.49 -16.00 -21.12
CA LEU A 51 0.80 -15.95 -22.53
C LEU A 51 1.06 -17.37 -23.02
N SER A 52 0.33 -17.83 -24.03
CA SER A 52 0.61 -19.12 -24.67
C SER A 52 1.49 -18.89 -25.89
N LEU A 53 2.62 -19.60 -25.96
CA LEU A 53 3.49 -19.64 -27.13
C LEU A 53 3.71 -21.10 -27.48
N HIS A 54 3.39 -21.47 -28.73
CA HIS A 54 3.33 -22.86 -29.17
C HIS A 54 2.45 -23.69 -28.20
N ASP A 55 2.94 -24.83 -27.73
CA ASP A 55 2.20 -25.74 -26.83
C ASP A 55 2.43 -25.45 -25.33
N THR A 56 3.11 -24.35 -24.99
CA THR A 56 3.47 -24.00 -23.61
C THR A 56 2.73 -22.74 -23.17
N THR A 57 2.14 -22.78 -21.97
CA THR A 57 1.53 -21.61 -21.33
C THR A 57 2.49 -21.01 -20.32
N TYR A 58 2.87 -19.76 -20.53
CA TYR A 58 3.74 -19.00 -19.64
C TYR A 58 2.91 -18.13 -18.72
N LYS A 59 3.16 -18.23 -17.41
CA LYS A 59 2.62 -17.31 -16.42
C LYS A 59 3.64 -16.21 -16.17
N LEU A 60 3.36 -15.03 -16.67
CA LEU A 60 4.25 -13.88 -16.58
C LEU A 60 3.95 -13.11 -15.31
N GLN A 61 5.00 -12.88 -14.51
CA GLN A 61 5.03 -12.01 -13.34
C GLN A 61 5.79 -10.75 -13.71
N ILE A 62 5.09 -9.64 -13.93
CA ILE A 62 5.70 -8.41 -14.43
C ILE A 62 5.76 -7.40 -13.28
N TRP A 63 6.98 -7.00 -12.95
CA TRP A 63 7.27 -6.06 -11.88
C TRP A 63 7.65 -4.70 -12.47
N ASP A 64 6.88 -3.66 -12.17
CA ASP A 64 7.15 -2.29 -12.56
C ASP A 64 7.95 -1.59 -11.47
N SER A 65 9.21 -1.21 -11.72
CA SER A 65 9.92 -0.36 -10.77
C SER A 65 9.55 1.11 -10.97
N ALA A 66 9.24 1.80 -9.87
CA ALA A 66 9.26 3.25 -9.82
C ALA A 66 10.59 3.75 -10.37
N GLY A 67 10.56 4.56 -11.43
CA GLY A 67 11.75 5.07 -12.13
C GLY A 67 12.60 6.06 -11.32
N GLN A 68 12.58 5.98 -9.99
CA GLN A 68 13.35 6.83 -9.10
C GLN A 68 14.69 6.17 -8.74
N GLU A 69 15.76 6.75 -9.26
CA GLU A 69 17.17 6.42 -8.98
C GLU A 69 17.52 6.41 -7.47
N ARG A 70 16.67 6.99 -6.61
CA ARG A 70 16.86 7.06 -5.16
C ARG A 70 16.56 5.76 -4.42
N TYR A 71 15.92 4.77 -5.06
CA TYR A 71 15.59 3.46 -4.46
C TYR A 71 16.44 2.31 -5.02
N MET A 72 17.57 2.60 -5.67
CA MET A 72 18.43 1.57 -6.27
C MET A 72 18.91 0.50 -5.28
N SER A 73 19.08 0.84 -4.00
CA SER A 73 19.44 -0.12 -2.96
C SER A 73 18.35 -1.16 -2.66
N LEU A 74 17.08 -0.84 -2.94
CA LEU A 74 15.93 -1.75 -2.80
C LEU A 74 15.68 -2.55 -4.09
N LEU A 75 16.10 -2.06 -5.25
CA LEU A 75 15.92 -2.76 -6.52
C LEU A 75 16.81 -4.00 -6.65
N SER A 76 17.98 -4.01 -6.01
CA SER A 76 18.92 -5.13 -6.05
C SER A 76 18.32 -6.44 -5.50
N SER A 77 17.50 -6.37 -4.44
CA SER A 77 16.80 -7.55 -3.90
C SER A 77 15.69 -8.05 -4.82
N HIS A 78 15.01 -7.15 -5.54
CA HIS A 78 13.91 -7.50 -6.45
C HIS A 78 14.38 -8.05 -7.80
N LEU A 79 15.58 -7.63 -8.26
CA LEU A 79 16.23 -8.18 -9.46
C LEU A 79 16.68 -9.64 -9.27
N LYS A 80 16.77 -10.13 -8.03
CA LYS A 80 17.10 -11.52 -7.74
C LYS A 80 15.97 -12.43 -8.23
N GLY A 81 16.33 -13.39 -9.08
CA GLY A 81 15.40 -14.35 -9.69
C GLY A 81 14.51 -13.78 -10.80
N ALA A 82 14.87 -12.64 -11.41
CA ALA A 82 14.21 -12.16 -12.62
C ALA A 82 14.73 -12.93 -13.85
N ASP A 83 13.84 -13.54 -14.62
CA ASP A 83 14.20 -14.25 -15.85
C ASP A 83 14.58 -13.27 -16.98
N CYS A 84 13.90 -12.12 -17.03
CA CYS A 84 14.21 -11.05 -17.97
C CYS A 84 14.04 -9.65 -17.37
N VAL A 85 14.97 -8.75 -17.70
CA VAL A 85 14.97 -7.35 -17.27
C VAL A 85 14.86 -6.44 -18.48
N PHE A 86 13.85 -5.55 -18.46
CA PHE A 86 13.64 -4.53 -19.49
C PHE A 86 14.19 -3.19 -19.00
N ILE A 87 15.08 -2.58 -19.79
CA ILE A 87 15.66 -1.27 -19.51
C ILE A 87 15.08 -0.24 -20.48
N PHE A 88 14.27 0.68 -19.96
CA PHE A 88 13.49 1.61 -20.75
C PHE A 88 14.15 2.98 -20.89
N TYR A 89 14.03 3.55 -22.09
CA TYR A 89 14.22 4.97 -22.35
C TYR A 89 13.16 5.48 -23.33
N ASN A 90 12.94 6.80 -23.32
CA ASN A 90 12.16 7.50 -24.35
C ASN A 90 13.17 8.25 -25.25
N PRO A 91 13.20 8.04 -26.58
CA PRO A 91 14.12 8.72 -27.49
C PRO A 91 13.88 10.24 -27.58
N SER A 92 12.73 10.74 -27.14
CA SER A 92 12.44 12.17 -26.97
C SER A 92 12.93 12.74 -25.65
N ASP A 93 13.33 11.90 -24.70
CA ASP A 93 13.97 12.29 -23.44
C ASP A 93 15.44 11.85 -23.41
N ARG A 94 16.33 12.75 -23.86
CA ARG A 94 17.79 12.52 -23.87
C ARG A 94 18.34 12.11 -22.50
N ALA A 95 17.82 12.69 -21.42
CA ALA A 95 18.27 12.37 -20.07
C ALA A 95 17.91 10.93 -19.67
N SER A 96 16.85 10.34 -20.25
CA SER A 96 16.53 8.93 -20.05
C SER A 96 17.52 8.00 -20.76
N PHE A 97 18.03 8.42 -21.93
CA PHE A 97 19.02 7.67 -22.71
C PHE A 97 20.42 7.72 -22.09
N ASP A 98 20.86 8.91 -21.63
CA ASP A 98 22.19 9.07 -21.04
C ASP A 98 22.39 8.19 -19.78
N LYS A 99 21.30 7.82 -19.10
CA LYS A 99 21.31 6.94 -17.92
C LYS A 99 21.27 5.45 -18.24
N LEU A 100 21.10 5.03 -19.49
CA LEU A 100 21.01 3.61 -19.85
C LEU A 100 22.26 2.84 -19.46
N ALA A 101 23.44 3.42 -19.68
CA ALA A 101 24.72 2.81 -19.31
C ALA A 101 24.79 2.48 -17.80
N ASP A 102 24.28 3.38 -16.95
CA ASP A 102 24.25 3.19 -15.50
C ASP A 102 23.27 2.10 -15.10
N TRP A 103 22.10 2.04 -15.74
CA TRP A 103 21.13 0.96 -15.54
C TRP A 103 21.67 -0.40 -15.96
N VAL A 104 22.36 -0.48 -17.11
CA VAL A 104 23.00 -1.72 -17.57
C VAL A 104 24.05 -2.20 -16.58
N LYS A 105 24.93 -1.29 -16.13
CA LYS A 105 25.96 -1.61 -15.12
C LYS A 105 25.34 -2.07 -13.80
N PHE A 106 24.27 -1.42 -13.36
CA PHE A 106 23.54 -1.77 -12.14
C PHE A 106 22.90 -3.16 -12.22
N VAL A 107 22.24 -3.52 -13.32
CA VAL A 107 21.65 -4.85 -13.50
C VAL A 107 22.72 -5.93 -13.50
N ARG A 108 23.84 -5.69 -14.19
CA ARG A 108 24.96 -6.63 -14.26
C ARG A 108 25.68 -6.80 -12.91
N SER A 109 25.77 -5.75 -12.09
CA SER A 109 26.40 -5.84 -10.76
C SER A 109 25.47 -6.44 -9.69
N SER A 110 24.15 -6.36 -9.89
CA SER A 110 23.14 -6.81 -8.91
C SER A 110 22.60 -8.21 -9.15
N SER A 111 22.89 -8.84 -10.29
CA SER A 111 22.35 -10.15 -10.66
C SER A 111 23.43 -11.24 -10.73
N ASN A 112 23.10 -12.45 -10.26
CA ASN A 112 23.87 -13.65 -10.54
C ASN A 112 23.60 -14.09 -11.99
N THR A 113 24.32 -13.49 -12.95
CA THR A 113 24.69 -13.94 -14.32
C THR A 113 23.67 -14.61 -15.26
N SER A 114 22.42 -14.88 -14.87
CA SER A 114 21.45 -15.68 -15.64
C SER A 114 20.28 -14.88 -16.20
N ASN A 115 20.05 -13.65 -15.71
CA ASN A 115 18.96 -12.80 -16.16
C ASN A 115 19.21 -12.35 -17.60
N LYS A 116 18.22 -12.53 -18.49
CA LYS A 116 18.25 -11.90 -19.83
C LYS A 116 17.97 -10.41 -19.70
N VAL A 117 18.63 -9.58 -20.50
CA VAL A 117 18.44 -8.13 -20.47
C VAL A 117 18.07 -7.65 -21.86
N VAL A 118 17.04 -6.81 -21.95
CA VAL A 118 16.55 -6.21 -23.21
C VAL A 118 16.38 -4.71 -23.00
N VAL A 119 16.89 -3.91 -23.93
CA VAL A 119 16.68 -2.47 -23.93
C VAL A 119 15.41 -2.16 -24.73
N VAL A 120 14.53 -1.35 -24.16
CA VAL A 120 13.23 -1.00 -24.73
C VAL A 120 13.21 0.50 -25.03
N GLU A 121 13.08 0.83 -26.31
CA GLU A 121 12.86 2.19 -26.80
C GLU A 121 11.36 2.42 -26.94
N ASN A 122 10.79 3.38 -26.20
CA ASN A 122 9.37 3.71 -26.32
C ASN A 122 9.16 4.93 -27.21
N VAL A 123 8.77 4.72 -28.46
CA VAL A 123 8.64 5.74 -29.50
C VAL A 123 7.19 6.24 -29.61
N PHE A 124 7.01 7.56 -29.59
CA PHE A 124 5.74 8.22 -29.90
C PHE A 124 5.86 8.99 -31.21
N GLU A 125 4.94 8.78 -32.14
CA GLU A 125 4.94 9.43 -33.47
C GLU A 125 4.83 10.95 -33.39
N ASP A 126 4.20 11.47 -32.34
CA ASP A 126 3.95 12.89 -32.12
C ASP A 126 5.13 13.62 -31.43
N GLU A 127 6.19 12.91 -31.03
CA GLU A 127 7.31 13.48 -30.27
C GLU A 127 8.59 13.62 -31.11
N VAL A 128 9.32 14.72 -30.91
CA VAL A 128 10.61 14.96 -31.58
C VAL A 128 11.67 14.04 -30.97
N ARG A 129 12.35 13.28 -31.81
CA ARG A 129 13.45 12.38 -31.41
C ARG A 129 14.72 13.17 -31.09
N ASN A 130 15.21 13.06 -29.85
CA ASN A 130 16.41 13.73 -29.35
C ASN A 130 17.65 12.80 -29.28
N VAL A 131 17.47 11.51 -29.53
CA VAL A 131 18.53 10.49 -29.54
C VAL A 131 18.54 9.80 -30.90
N GLY A 132 19.68 9.75 -31.60
CA GLY A 132 19.74 9.13 -32.93
C GLY A 132 19.51 7.62 -32.91
N LYS A 133 18.87 7.03 -33.93
CA LYS A 133 18.73 5.55 -34.05
C LYS A 133 20.09 4.84 -34.02
N LYS A 134 21.07 5.39 -34.75
CA LYS A 134 22.44 4.88 -34.78
C LYS A 134 23.13 4.99 -33.42
N GLU A 135 22.97 6.12 -32.73
CA GLU A 135 23.55 6.34 -31.40
C GLU A 135 23.01 5.33 -30.37
N ALA A 136 21.70 5.09 -30.37
CA ALA A 136 21.10 4.08 -29.50
C ALA A 136 21.58 2.67 -29.83
N PHE A 137 21.72 2.36 -31.12
CA PHE A 137 22.23 1.08 -31.60
C PHE A 137 23.69 0.84 -31.18
N ASP A 138 24.56 1.83 -31.36
CA ASP A 138 25.97 1.74 -30.98
C ASP A 138 26.10 1.49 -29.46
N MET A 139 25.24 2.13 -28.65
CA MET A 139 25.21 1.95 -27.20
C MET A 139 24.82 0.51 -26.81
N VAL A 140 23.72 -0.03 -27.34
CA VAL A 140 23.31 -1.41 -26.99
C VAL A 140 24.27 -2.46 -27.52
N THR A 141 24.90 -2.22 -28.68
CA THR A 141 25.92 -3.09 -29.29
C THR A 141 27.15 -3.15 -28.40
N THR A 142 27.58 -2.02 -27.84
CA THR A 142 28.70 -1.96 -26.88
C THR A 142 28.47 -2.86 -25.66
N TYR A 143 27.21 -3.05 -25.25
CA TYR A 143 26.85 -3.93 -24.15
C TYR A 143 26.34 -5.31 -24.61
N GLU A 144 26.33 -5.64 -25.89
CA GLU A 144 25.79 -6.91 -26.44
C GLU A 144 24.34 -7.16 -26.00
N LEU A 145 23.52 -6.09 -25.98
CA LEU A 145 22.11 -6.16 -25.60
C LEU A 145 21.18 -6.02 -26.81
N PRO A 146 20.06 -6.73 -26.85
CA PRO A 146 19.01 -6.48 -27.83
C PRO A 146 18.31 -5.14 -27.54
N LEU A 147 17.89 -4.47 -28.60
CA LEU A 147 17.06 -3.27 -28.58
C LEU A 147 15.74 -3.56 -29.28
N VAL A 148 14.65 -3.11 -28.67
CA VAL A 148 13.29 -3.23 -29.22
C VAL A 148 12.59 -1.89 -29.15
N SER A 149 12.16 -1.41 -30.30
CA SER A 149 11.30 -0.23 -30.41
C SER A 149 9.83 -0.63 -30.25
N VAL A 150 9.16 -0.02 -29.27
CA VAL A 150 7.72 -0.18 -29.00
C VAL A 150 7.02 1.16 -29.09
N ASN A 151 5.73 1.15 -29.46
CA ASN A 151 4.85 2.30 -29.27
C ASN A 151 3.73 1.86 -28.34
N VAL A 152 3.83 2.29 -27.08
CA VAL A 152 2.88 1.88 -26.04
C VAL A 152 1.46 2.44 -26.28
N LYS A 153 1.35 3.59 -26.97
CA LYS A 153 0.06 4.23 -27.29
C LYS A 153 -0.71 3.39 -28.30
N THR A 154 -0.05 2.95 -29.37
CA THR A 154 -0.69 2.14 -30.42
C THR A 154 -0.71 0.65 -30.06
N GLY A 155 0.21 0.19 -29.21
CA GLY A 155 0.46 -1.23 -28.94
C GLY A 155 1.46 -1.87 -29.90
N THR A 156 2.06 -1.09 -30.80
CA THR A 156 3.05 -1.59 -31.77
C THR A 156 4.20 -2.26 -31.03
N ASN A 157 4.51 -3.50 -31.43
CA ASN A 157 5.58 -4.35 -30.89
C ASN A 157 5.49 -4.70 -29.40
N VAL A 158 4.38 -4.41 -28.70
CA VAL A 158 4.24 -4.72 -27.27
C VAL A 158 4.16 -6.23 -27.04
N ASP A 159 3.29 -6.96 -27.74
CA ASP A 159 3.21 -8.41 -27.61
C ASP A 159 4.45 -9.12 -28.18
N VAL A 160 5.05 -8.53 -29.22
CA VAL A 160 6.32 -9.00 -29.81
C VAL A 160 7.45 -8.91 -28.78
N LEU A 161 7.56 -7.81 -28.04
CA LEU A 161 8.56 -7.66 -26.98
C LEU A 161 8.48 -8.79 -25.96
N PHE A 162 7.29 -9.12 -25.45
CA PHE A 162 7.14 -10.18 -24.45
C PHE A 162 7.35 -11.58 -25.03
N SER A 163 6.80 -11.88 -26.20
CA SER A 163 6.96 -13.19 -26.86
C SER A 163 8.41 -13.48 -27.24
N ASN A 164 9.09 -12.52 -27.86
CA ASN A 164 10.51 -12.62 -28.21
C ASN A 164 11.40 -12.75 -26.96
N SER A 165 11.05 -12.06 -25.87
CA SER A 165 11.81 -12.18 -24.63
C SER A 165 11.67 -13.56 -24.00
N ILE A 166 10.52 -14.22 -24.13
CA ILE A 166 10.35 -15.61 -23.68
C ILE A 166 11.25 -16.53 -24.50
N SER A 167 11.22 -16.45 -25.83
CA SER A 167 12.14 -17.20 -26.69
C SER A 167 13.61 -16.94 -26.35
N TYR A 168 13.95 -15.69 -26.00
CA TYR A 168 15.31 -15.32 -25.60
C TYR A 168 15.72 -15.91 -24.25
N ILE A 169 14.80 -16.02 -23.28
CA ILE A 169 15.00 -16.73 -22.02
C ILE A 169 15.27 -18.22 -22.29
N GLU A 170 14.55 -18.83 -23.24
CA GLU A 170 14.71 -20.24 -23.59
C GLU A 170 15.99 -20.55 -24.38
N GLY A 171 16.74 -19.52 -24.77
CA GLY A 171 17.98 -19.66 -25.51
C GLY A 171 17.79 -19.83 -27.02
N ASN A 172 16.59 -19.59 -27.53
CA ASN A 172 16.32 -19.59 -28.96
C ASN A 172 16.91 -18.34 -29.64
N GLU A 173 17.24 -18.45 -30.92
CA GLU A 173 17.54 -17.26 -31.74
C GLU A 173 16.26 -16.44 -31.92
N VAL A 174 16.37 -15.13 -31.72
CA VAL A 174 15.23 -14.21 -31.73
C VAL A 174 15.51 -13.07 -32.70
N THR A 175 14.60 -12.92 -33.66
CA THR A 175 14.58 -11.75 -34.54
C THR A 175 13.84 -10.62 -33.83
N TRP A 176 14.58 -9.67 -33.28
CA TRP A 176 14.02 -8.45 -32.71
C TRP A 176 13.53 -7.55 -33.86
N ALA A 177 12.29 -7.04 -33.77
CA ALA A 177 11.57 -6.38 -34.87
C ALA A 177 12.34 -5.26 -35.61
N ASP A 178 13.30 -4.61 -34.96
CA ASP A 178 14.15 -3.61 -35.61
C ASP A 178 15.11 -4.23 -36.65
N ILE A 179 15.28 -5.55 -36.71
CA ILE A 179 16.14 -6.25 -37.68
C ILE A 179 15.59 -6.15 -39.12
N GLU A 180 14.28 -5.95 -39.33
CA GLU A 180 13.77 -5.66 -40.68
C GLU A 180 14.04 -4.21 -41.11
N GLU A 181 14.01 -3.24 -40.18
CA GLU A 181 14.57 -1.89 -40.44
C GLU A 181 16.10 -1.95 -40.67
N ARG A 182 16.81 -2.90 -40.02
CA ARG A 182 18.23 -3.18 -40.28
C ARG A 182 18.49 -3.73 -41.70
N LYS A 183 17.51 -4.40 -42.33
CA LYS A 183 17.59 -4.79 -43.75
C LYS A 183 17.32 -3.58 -44.69
N ASN A 184 16.49 -2.61 -44.30
CA ASN A 184 16.22 -1.44 -45.14
C ASN A 184 17.30 -0.35 -45.11
N ILE A 185 18.30 -0.45 -44.23
CA ILE A 185 19.55 0.35 -44.30
C ILE A 185 20.59 -0.33 -45.22
N ALA A 186 20.35 -1.58 -45.62
CA ALA A 186 21.16 -2.33 -46.56
C ALA A 186 20.26 -3.11 -47.55
N SER A 187 19.80 -2.42 -48.60
CA SER A 187 19.53 -3.05 -49.90
C SER A 187 20.74 -3.96 -50.24
N ASP A 188 20.62 -5.26 -50.54
CA ASP A 188 19.66 -5.94 -51.41
C ASP A 188 19.43 -7.42 -51.02
N ILE A 189 18.33 -7.97 -51.56
CA ILE A 189 17.95 -9.39 -51.82
C ILE A 189 16.88 -10.03 -50.91
N GLU A 190 15.67 -10.06 -51.50
CA GLU A 190 14.60 -11.06 -51.62
C GLU A 190 14.15 -12.01 -50.48
N ASP A 191 12.81 -12.00 -50.32
CA ASP A 191 11.84 -13.06 -50.00
C ASP A 191 11.94 -13.90 -48.71
N ILE A 192 10.87 -13.86 -47.91
CA ILE A 192 9.83 -14.92 -47.83
C ILE A 192 8.74 -14.47 -46.84
N ASN A 193 7.49 -14.66 -47.27
CA ASN A 193 6.24 -14.29 -46.61
C ASN A 193 5.64 -15.50 -45.86
N VAL A 194 5.16 -15.34 -44.60
CA VAL A 194 4.18 -16.27 -43.99
C VAL A 194 3.27 -15.48 -43.00
N PRO A 195 1.93 -15.61 -43.07
CA PRO A 195 0.99 -14.90 -42.20
C PRO A 195 0.65 -15.69 -40.92
N ILE A 196 0.30 -15.00 -39.82
CA ILE A 196 -0.36 -15.62 -38.66
C ILE A 196 -1.64 -14.87 -38.31
N ILE A 197 -2.69 -15.67 -38.16
CA ILE A 197 -4.11 -15.35 -37.99
C ILE A 197 -4.38 -14.85 -36.56
N VAL A 198 -5.14 -13.76 -36.45
CA VAL A 198 -5.69 -13.25 -35.18
C VAL A 198 -7.00 -13.97 -34.88
N THR A 199 -7.14 -14.52 -33.68
CA THR A 199 -8.45 -14.87 -33.10
C THR A 199 -8.73 -14.00 -31.87
N GLU A 200 -9.88 -13.32 -31.88
CA GLU A 200 -10.35 -12.39 -30.85
C GLU A 200 -10.67 -13.09 -29.52
N PRO A 201 -10.43 -12.44 -28.35
CA PRO A 201 -11.01 -12.91 -27.10
C PRO A 201 -12.38 -12.28 -26.86
N VAL A 202 -13.30 -13.20 -26.54
CA VAL A 202 -14.68 -12.98 -26.09
C VAL A 202 -14.71 -12.12 -24.82
N THR A 203 -15.65 -11.17 -24.79
CA THR A 203 -16.00 -10.38 -23.61
C THR A 203 -16.78 -11.23 -22.60
N THR A 204 -16.29 -11.32 -21.36
CA THR A 204 -17.11 -11.79 -20.23
C THR A 204 -17.11 -10.76 -19.11
N SER A 205 -18.32 -10.47 -18.65
CA SER A 205 -18.72 -9.55 -17.58
C SER A 205 -17.92 -9.68 -16.29
N GLU A 206 -17.66 -8.54 -15.63
CA GLU A 206 -17.08 -8.43 -14.27
C GLU A 206 -17.85 -9.29 -13.26
N SER A 207 -17.33 -10.48 -12.96
CA SER A 207 -17.65 -11.23 -11.76
C SER A 207 -16.53 -11.05 -10.74
N LYS A 208 -16.86 -10.90 -9.45
CA LYS A 208 -15.85 -10.91 -8.39
C LYS A 208 -15.06 -12.23 -8.47
N ASP A 209 -13.74 -12.15 -8.69
CA ASP A 209 -12.83 -13.31 -8.74
C ASP A 209 -12.64 -14.05 -7.40
N TYR A 210 -13.52 -13.83 -6.41
CA TYR A 210 -13.45 -14.44 -5.09
C TYR A 210 -14.81 -14.47 -4.40
N ASP A 211 -15.06 -15.52 -3.64
CA ASP A 211 -16.29 -15.72 -2.88
C ASP A 211 -16.26 -15.01 -1.51
N ASN A 212 -15.09 -14.98 -0.86
CA ASN A 212 -14.92 -14.38 0.46
C ASN A 212 -13.64 -13.55 0.55
N LEU A 213 -13.69 -12.44 1.28
CA LEU A 213 -12.54 -11.60 1.61
C LEU A 213 -12.44 -11.47 3.13
N PHE A 214 -11.31 -11.88 3.70
CA PHE A 214 -11.07 -11.79 5.13
C PHE A 214 -9.82 -10.98 5.47
N LYS A 215 -9.97 -10.05 6.40
CA LYS A 215 -8.88 -9.30 7.02
C LYS A 215 -8.35 -10.07 8.24
N LEU A 216 -7.09 -10.49 8.19
CA LEU A 216 -6.41 -11.20 9.26
C LEU A 216 -5.30 -10.32 9.86
N LEU A 217 -5.11 -10.37 11.17
CA LEU A 217 -4.08 -9.60 11.87
C LEU A 217 -3.16 -10.53 12.65
N LEU A 218 -1.85 -10.33 12.58
CA LEU A 218 -0.86 -10.98 13.45
C LEU A 218 -0.42 -9.98 14.52
N VAL A 219 -0.58 -10.35 15.80
CA VAL A 219 -0.17 -9.53 16.97
C VAL A 219 0.66 -10.37 17.95
N GLY A 220 1.46 -9.74 18.81
CA GLY A 220 2.35 -10.41 19.75
C GLY A 220 3.67 -9.67 19.93
N ASN A 221 4.48 -10.04 20.93
CA ASN A 221 5.74 -9.36 21.26
C ASN A 221 6.71 -9.33 20.07
N ALA A 222 7.70 -8.44 20.12
CA ALA A 222 8.80 -8.42 19.16
C ALA A 222 9.49 -9.79 19.14
N THR A 223 10.09 -10.18 18.02
CA THR A 223 10.87 -11.43 17.87
C THR A 223 10.09 -12.76 17.96
N THR A 224 8.77 -12.72 18.19
CA THR A 224 7.91 -13.93 18.18
C THR A 224 7.81 -14.63 16.82
N GLY A 225 8.20 -13.95 15.74
CA GLY A 225 8.25 -14.50 14.39
C GLY A 225 7.01 -14.25 13.52
N LYS A 226 6.17 -13.27 13.87
CA LYS A 226 4.98 -12.89 13.07
C LYS A 226 5.29 -12.65 11.59
N SER A 227 6.31 -11.83 11.30
CA SER A 227 6.77 -11.58 9.92
C SER A 227 7.29 -12.83 9.25
N SER A 228 8.03 -13.68 9.96
CA SER A 228 8.51 -14.96 9.45
C SER A 228 7.35 -15.89 9.10
N ILE A 229 6.29 -15.91 9.92
CA ILE A 229 5.08 -16.67 9.66
C ILE A 229 4.35 -16.12 8.43
N LEU A 230 4.24 -14.78 8.32
CA LEU A 230 3.63 -14.11 7.17
C LEU A 230 4.36 -14.47 5.86
N TYR A 231 5.68 -14.29 5.80
CA TYR A 231 6.47 -14.56 4.60
C TYR A 231 6.53 -16.06 4.28
N ARG A 232 6.65 -16.92 5.29
CA ARG A 232 6.63 -18.37 5.07
C ARG A 232 5.27 -18.79 4.50
N PHE A 233 4.18 -18.25 5.02
CA PHE A 233 2.85 -18.57 4.51
C PHE A 233 2.61 -18.00 3.10
N CYS A 234 2.96 -16.74 2.84
CA CYS A 234 2.62 -16.06 1.58
C CYS A 234 3.58 -16.38 0.43
N ASP A 235 4.87 -16.48 0.72
CA ASP A 235 5.94 -16.53 -0.29
C ASP A 235 6.81 -17.79 -0.19
N ASP A 236 6.60 -18.65 0.82
CA ASP A 236 7.47 -19.79 1.17
C ASP A 236 8.94 -19.38 1.41
N ILE A 237 9.14 -18.21 2.02
CA ILE A 237 10.46 -17.63 2.31
C ILE A 237 10.70 -17.59 3.82
N PHE A 238 11.93 -17.91 4.24
CA PHE A 238 12.44 -17.67 5.59
C PHE A 238 13.85 -17.09 5.54
N SER A 239 14.10 -16.06 6.35
CA SER A 239 15.41 -15.43 6.51
C SER A 239 15.90 -15.63 7.93
N GLU A 240 17.15 -16.10 8.09
CA GLU A 240 17.82 -16.16 9.39
C GLU A 240 18.35 -14.79 9.84
N ASN A 241 18.54 -13.85 8.90
CA ASN A 241 18.92 -12.49 9.20
C ASN A 241 17.68 -11.73 9.68
N TYR A 242 17.51 -11.69 11.00
CA TYR A 242 16.40 -11.01 11.66
C TYR A 242 16.56 -9.49 11.52
N ILE A 243 15.62 -8.86 10.81
CA ILE A 243 15.45 -7.41 10.78
C ILE A 243 14.14 -7.12 11.51
N SER A 244 14.19 -6.29 12.55
CA SER A 244 12.99 -5.86 13.27
C SER A 244 12.02 -5.18 12.31
N THR A 245 10.76 -5.60 12.30
CA THR A 245 9.71 -4.98 11.50
C THR A 245 9.49 -3.54 11.95
N ILE A 246 9.79 -2.60 11.06
CA ILE A 246 9.52 -1.17 11.26
C ILE A 246 8.18 -0.88 10.56
N GLY A 247 7.13 -0.64 11.35
CA GLY A 247 5.79 -0.37 10.82
C GLY A 247 4.90 -1.60 10.67
N VAL A 248 3.93 -1.55 9.75
CA VAL A 248 2.98 -2.65 9.49
C VAL A 248 3.19 -3.15 8.07
N ASP A 249 3.39 -4.44 7.89
CA ASP A 249 3.52 -5.09 6.58
C ASP A 249 2.20 -5.74 6.16
N PHE A 250 1.97 -5.84 4.85
CA PHE A 250 0.69 -6.27 4.28
C PHE A 250 0.89 -7.22 3.10
N LYS A 251 0.21 -8.37 3.15
CA LYS A 251 0.20 -9.36 2.07
C LYS A 251 -1.22 -9.81 1.75
N ILE A 252 -1.42 -10.19 0.48
CA ILE A 252 -2.66 -10.83 0.01
C ILE A 252 -2.33 -12.24 -0.44
N LYS A 253 -3.04 -13.24 0.12
CA LYS A 253 -2.98 -14.63 -0.37
C LYS A 253 -4.39 -15.09 -0.73
N THR A 254 -4.56 -15.66 -1.92
CA THR A 254 -5.83 -16.28 -2.34
C THR A 254 -5.71 -17.79 -2.21
N LEU A 255 -6.68 -18.41 -1.56
CA LEU A 255 -6.77 -19.86 -1.33
C LEU A 255 -8.09 -20.39 -1.88
N GLU A 256 -8.14 -21.66 -2.22
CA GLU A 256 -9.39 -22.37 -2.47
C GLU A 256 -9.71 -23.24 -1.25
N ILE A 257 -10.84 -22.95 -0.58
CA ILE A 257 -11.28 -23.63 0.63
C ILE A 257 -12.71 -24.10 0.44
N LYS A 258 -12.94 -25.43 0.46
CA LYS A 258 -14.27 -26.05 0.27
C LYS A 258 -14.99 -25.53 -0.99
N ASN A 259 -14.26 -25.50 -2.12
CA ASN A 259 -14.72 -24.99 -3.42
C ASN A 259 -15.14 -23.50 -3.42
N LYS A 260 -14.63 -22.71 -2.46
CA LYS A 260 -14.76 -21.26 -2.44
C LYS A 260 -13.39 -20.62 -2.57
N ILE A 261 -13.28 -19.60 -3.41
CA ILE A 261 -12.08 -18.77 -3.54
C ILE A 261 -12.09 -17.75 -2.41
N VAL A 262 -11.18 -17.91 -1.46
CA VAL A 262 -11.03 -17.06 -0.28
C VAL A 262 -9.79 -16.19 -0.44
N LYS A 263 -9.99 -14.87 -0.44
CA LYS A 263 -8.92 -13.88 -0.46
C LYS A 263 -8.62 -13.43 0.97
N LEU A 264 -7.39 -13.64 1.42
CA LEU A 264 -6.91 -13.24 2.74
C LEU A 264 -6.06 -11.98 2.62
N GLN A 265 -6.38 -10.98 3.43
CA GLN A 265 -5.62 -9.75 3.63
C GLN A 265 -4.93 -9.82 4.99
N ILE A 266 -3.64 -10.11 5.01
CA ILE A 266 -2.90 -10.40 6.24
C ILE A 266 -2.02 -9.22 6.59
N TRP A 267 -2.22 -8.69 7.78
CA TRP A 267 -1.52 -7.55 8.33
C TRP A 267 -0.54 -8.05 9.41
N ASP A 268 0.75 -7.83 9.21
CA ASP A 268 1.79 -8.10 10.21
C ASP A 268 2.11 -6.81 10.95
N THR A 269 1.76 -6.77 12.23
CA THR A 269 2.00 -5.59 13.08
C THR A 269 3.37 -5.69 13.74
N ALA A 270 4.16 -4.61 13.68
CA ALA A 270 5.41 -4.56 14.42
C ALA A 270 5.18 -4.89 15.89
N GLY A 271 5.91 -5.89 16.40
CA GLY A 271 5.81 -6.34 17.79
C GLY A 271 6.44 -5.39 18.82
N GLN A 272 6.75 -4.15 18.45
CA GLN A 272 7.31 -3.16 19.36
C GLN A 272 6.18 -2.52 20.17
N GLU A 273 6.16 -2.85 21.46
CA GLU A 273 5.28 -2.32 22.49
C GLU A 273 5.27 -0.79 22.58
N ARG A 274 6.30 -0.11 22.07
CA ARG A 274 6.39 1.36 21.96
C ARG A 274 5.46 1.98 20.90
N PHE A 275 4.84 1.18 20.03
CA PHE A 275 3.92 1.63 18.96
C PHE A 275 2.47 1.12 19.12
N ARG A 276 2.07 0.74 20.34
CA ARG A 276 0.73 0.21 20.66
C ARG A 276 -0.42 1.12 20.21
N THR A 277 -0.23 2.44 20.22
CA THR A 277 -1.23 3.41 19.73
C THR A 277 -1.55 3.22 18.24
N ILE A 278 -0.54 2.91 17.41
CA ILE A 278 -0.69 2.68 15.96
C ILE A 278 -1.41 1.35 15.69
N THR A 279 -1.14 0.32 16.50
CA THR A 279 -1.70 -1.03 16.37
C THR A 279 -3.23 -1.05 16.57
N SER A 280 -3.74 -0.21 17.49
CA SER A 280 -5.18 -0.10 17.83
C SER A 280 -6.11 0.09 16.61
N SER A 281 -5.66 0.85 15.61
CA SER A 281 -6.40 1.13 14.36
C SER A 281 -6.61 -0.11 13.47
N TYR A 282 -5.71 -1.08 13.52
CA TYR A 282 -5.73 -2.26 12.65
C TYR A 282 -6.69 -3.34 13.15
N TYR A 283 -6.97 -3.38 14.47
CA TYR A 283 -7.97 -4.27 15.06
C TYR A 283 -9.37 -4.03 14.49
N ARG A 284 -9.69 -2.80 14.06
CA ARG A 284 -10.99 -2.45 13.49
C ARG A 284 -11.21 -3.16 12.14
N GLY A 285 -12.32 -3.90 12.05
CA GLY A 285 -12.69 -4.65 10.85
C GLY A 285 -11.84 -5.89 10.60
N ALA A 286 -10.99 -6.32 11.55
CA ALA A 286 -10.32 -7.60 11.47
C ALA A 286 -11.37 -8.73 11.62
N ASN A 287 -11.39 -9.67 10.68
CA ASN A 287 -12.22 -10.86 10.76
C ASN A 287 -11.61 -11.89 11.72
N CYS A 288 -10.29 -12.02 11.74
CA CYS A 288 -9.57 -12.88 12.67
C CYS A 288 -8.24 -12.24 13.11
N ILE A 289 -7.85 -12.49 14.36
CA ILE A 289 -6.60 -12.02 14.95
C ILE A 289 -5.85 -13.22 15.52
N PHE A 290 -4.61 -13.39 15.08
CA PHE A 290 -3.69 -14.38 15.62
C PHE A 290 -2.78 -13.72 16.66
N VAL A 291 -2.89 -14.17 17.90
CA VAL A 291 -2.00 -13.75 18.99
C VAL A 291 -0.82 -14.71 19.02
N THR A 292 0.38 -14.20 18.76
CA THR A 292 1.57 -15.02 18.52
C THR A 292 2.56 -14.91 19.67
N TYR A 293 3.06 -16.05 20.14
CA TYR A 293 4.22 -16.13 21.03
C TYR A 293 5.25 -17.13 20.49
N SER A 294 6.49 -17.05 20.95
CA SER A 294 7.55 -17.99 20.61
C SER A 294 7.72 -19.02 21.73
N ALA A 295 7.78 -20.31 21.39
CA ALA A 295 8.05 -21.38 22.36
C ALA A 295 9.44 -21.25 23.03
N ASN A 296 10.35 -20.48 22.40
CA ASN A 296 11.70 -20.19 22.87
C ASN A 296 11.79 -18.90 23.70
N ASP A 297 10.67 -18.19 23.91
CA ASP A 297 10.60 -16.93 24.64
C ASP A 297 9.42 -16.91 25.65
N ARG A 298 9.74 -17.14 26.93
CA ARG A 298 8.77 -17.15 28.02
C ARG A 298 8.05 -15.82 28.21
N GLU A 299 8.75 -14.69 28.04
CA GLU A 299 8.17 -13.36 28.23
C GLU A 299 7.09 -13.08 27.19
N SER A 300 7.28 -13.56 25.95
CA SER A 300 6.25 -13.47 24.91
C SER A 300 4.97 -14.23 25.24
N PHE A 301 5.07 -15.35 25.96
CA PHE A 301 3.92 -16.14 26.40
C PHE A 301 3.19 -15.46 27.57
N GLU A 302 3.92 -14.95 28.56
CA GLU A 302 3.34 -14.23 29.70
C GLU A 302 2.66 -12.91 29.28
N SER A 303 3.07 -12.36 28.13
CA SER A 303 2.46 -11.15 27.56
C SER A 303 1.12 -11.39 26.85
N ILE A 304 0.70 -12.65 26.63
CA ILE A 304 -0.53 -12.98 25.89
C ILE A 304 -1.77 -12.35 26.54
N ASP A 305 -1.90 -12.39 27.86
CA ASP A 305 -3.04 -11.79 28.58
C ASP A 305 -3.19 -10.29 28.28
N LYS A 306 -2.06 -9.60 28.08
CA LYS A 306 -2.04 -8.18 27.73
C LYS A 306 -2.53 -7.94 26.31
N TRP A 307 -2.17 -8.83 25.37
CA TRP A 307 -2.65 -8.77 23.98
C TRP A 307 -4.12 -9.13 23.86
N ILE A 308 -4.61 -10.12 24.62
CA ILE A 308 -6.03 -10.48 24.66
C ILE A 308 -6.87 -9.29 25.15
N LYS A 309 -6.50 -8.64 26.26
CA LYS A 309 -7.19 -7.44 26.76
C LYS A 309 -7.20 -6.28 25.76
N GLU A 310 -6.13 -6.13 25.00
CA GLU A 310 -6.04 -5.12 23.94
C GLU A 310 -7.02 -5.42 22.79
N ILE A 311 -7.11 -6.68 22.37
CA ILE A 311 -8.08 -7.14 21.37
C ILE A 311 -9.51 -6.91 21.85
N GLU A 312 -9.83 -7.26 23.10
CA GLU A 312 -11.14 -7.00 23.71
C GLU A 312 -11.53 -5.51 23.67
N THR A 313 -10.53 -4.63 23.78
CA THR A 313 -10.76 -3.18 23.82
C THR A 313 -11.00 -2.59 22.42
N PHE A 314 -10.29 -3.06 21.39
CA PHE A 314 -10.22 -2.40 20.08
C PHE A 314 -10.84 -3.17 18.91
N SER A 315 -11.11 -4.47 19.06
CA SER A 315 -11.65 -5.30 17.99
C SER A 315 -13.18 -5.18 17.83
N SER A 316 -13.70 -5.72 16.74
CA SER A 316 -15.15 -5.73 16.49
C SER A 316 -15.78 -6.95 17.16
N VAL A 317 -17.07 -6.87 17.52
CA VAL A 317 -17.78 -7.97 18.20
C VAL A 317 -17.61 -9.31 17.47
N ASN A 318 -17.61 -9.32 16.13
CA ASN A 318 -17.51 -10.56 15.35
C ASN A 318 -16.07 -11.01 15.03
N THR A 319 -15.04 -10.36 15.60
CA THR A 319 -13.64 -10.72 15.37
C THR A 319 -13.34 -12.05 16.07
N ARG A 320 -12.81 -13.03 15.31
CA ARG A 320 -12.31 -14.30 15.85
C ARG A 320 -10.88 -14.15 16.36
N VAL A 321 -10.53 -14.87 17.40
CA VAL A 321 -9.18 -14.85 17.99
C VAL A 321 -8.63 -16.27 18.02
N ALA A 322 -7.36 -16.43 17.70
CA ALA A 322 -6.63 -17.69 17.79
C ALA A 322 -5.23 -17.46 18.39
N LEU A 323 -4.77 -18.40 19.21
CA LEU A 323 -3.43 -18.41 19.79
C LEU A 323 -2.50 -19.19 18.86
N LEU A 324 -1.34 -18.60 18.56
CA LEU A 324 -0.35 -19.14 17.64
C LEU A 324 1.01 -19.28 18.33
N GLU A 325 1.45 -20.51 18.54
CA GLU A 325 2.79 -20.82 19.04
C GLU A 325 3.74 -21.02 17.87
N ASN A 326 4.81 -20.22 17.82
CA ASN A 326 5.91 -20.42 16.88
C ASN A 326 7.06 -21.18 17.56
N VAL A 327 7.38 -22.38 17.05
CA VAL A 327 8.44 -23.23 17.56
C VAL A 327 9.64 -23.15 16.62
N PHE A 328 10.55 -22.19 16.85
CA PHE A 328 11.76 -22.08 16.02
C PHE A 328 12.71 -23.27 16.21
N ARG A 329 12.89 -23.69 17.47
CA ARG A 329 13.76 -24.82 17.87
C ARG A 329 13.11 -25.61 19.00
N SER A 330 12.99 -26.92 18.84
CA SER A 330 12.45 -27.81 19.88
C SER A 330 13.39 -27.97 21.09
N THR A 331 14.70 -27.83 20.89
CA THR A 331 15.72 -28.08 21.92
C THR A 331 15.92 -26.94 22.92
N ASP A 332 15.44 -25.74 22.64
CA ASP A 332 15.62 -24.52 23.48
C ASP A 332 14.27 -23.97 23.94
N ARG A 333 13.33 -24.87 24.22
CA ARG A 333 11.96 -24.52 24.58
C ARG A 333 11.91 -23.98 26.02
N LYS A 334 11.25 -22.83 26.22
CA LYS A 334 11.05 -22.17 27.52
C LYS A 334 9.59 -22.19 28.02
N VAL A 335 8.65 -22.55 27.15
CA VAL A 335 7.22 -22.72 27.47
C VAL A 335 6.87 -24.19 27.30
N ALA A 336 6.33 -24.84 28.32
CA ALA A 336 6.02 -26.27 28.29
C ALA A 336 4.93 -26.59 27.26
N GLU A 337 4.94 -27.82 26.75
CA GLU A 337 4.09 -28.23 25.61
C GLU A 337 2.58 -28.09 25.83
N HIS A 338 2.14 -28.23 27.08
CA HIS A 338 0.74 -28.15 27.47
C HIS A 338 0.29 -26.71 27.76
N GLU A 339 1.19 -25.80 28.15
CA GLU A 339 0.83 -24.45 28.62
C GLU A 339 0.07 -23.64 27.55
N GLY A 340 0.47 -23.74 26.28
CA GLY A 340 -0.22 -23.04 25.18
C GLY A 340 -1.66 -23.51 24.98
N GLN A 341 -1.89 -24.82 25.05
CA GLN A 341 -3.22 -25.40 24.88
C GLN A 341 -4.12 -25.07 26.09
N GLU A 342 -3.57 -25.13 27.31
CA GLU A 342 -4.29 -24.75 28.53
C GLU A 342 -4.69 -23.28 28.50
N LEU A 343 -3.79 -22.37 28.09
CA LEU A 343 -4.09 -20.95 27.95
C LEU A 343 -5.20 -20.69 26.91
N ALA A 344 -5.13 -21.36 25.76
CA ALA A 344 -6.17 -21.26 24.75
C ALA A 344 -7.53 -21.81 25.23
N ASN A 345 -7.53 -22.89 26.00
CA ASN A 345 -8.75 -23.43 26.62
C ASN A 345 -9.35 -22.45 27.64
N ASN A 346 -8.51 -21.80 28.45
CA ASN A 346 -8.96 -20.80 29.42
C ASN A 346 -9.64 -19.60 28.76
N TYR A 347 -9.14 -19.17 27.60
CA TYR A 347 -9.74 -18.12 26.79
C TYR A 347 -10.79 -18.62 25.80
N ASN A 348 -11.01 -19.94 25.72
CA ASN A 348 -11.91 -20.58 24.77
C ASN A 348 -11.65 -20.18 23.30
N ILE A 349 -10.37 -20.12 22.92
CA ILE A 349 -9.88 -19.77 21.58
C ILE A 349 -9.17 -20.97 20.94
N GLN A 350 -9.04 -20.95 19.60
CA GLN A 350 -8.30 -21.99 18.88
C GLN A 350 -6.79 -21.87 19.17
N PHE A 351 -6.11 -23.01 19.29
CA PHE A 351 -4.65 -23.07 19.45
C PHE A 351 -4.00 -23.73 18.24
N PHE A 352 -2.92 -23.13 17.75
CA PHE A 352 -2.12 -23.70 16.68
C PHE A 352 -0.64 -23.61 17.01
N ARG A 353 0.09 -24.63 16.57
CA ARG A 353 1.55 -24.69 16.65
C ARG A 353 2.11 -24.70 15.24
N VAL A 354 3.08 -23.84 14.97
CA VAL A 354 3.74 -23.70 13.68
C VAL A 354 5.24 -23.61 13.83
N ASN A 355 5.97 -23.88 12.75
CA ASN A 355 7.39 -23.61 12.65
C ASN A 355 7.67 -22.79 11.39
N ALA A 356 7.88 -21.48 11.55
CA ALA A 356 8.15 -20.61 10.40
C ALA A 356 9.46 -20.95 9.67
N LYS A 357 10.44 -21.56 10.36
CA LYS A 357 11.72 -21.96 9.79
C LYS A 357 11.56 -23.16 8.86
N SER A 358 10.96 -24.25 9.32
CA SER A 358 10.76 -25.46 8.50
C SER A 358 9.52 -25.38 7.59
N GLY A 359 8.59 -24.47 7.85
CA GLY A 359 7.29 -24.40 7.17
C GLY A 359 6.24 -25.36 7.75
N ASP A 360 6.58 -26.11 8.81
CA ASP A 360 5.67 -27.09 9.39
C ASP A 360 4.41 -26.42 9.95
N GLN A 361 3.26 -27.00 9.59
CA GLN A 361 1.91 -26.53 9.93
C GLN A 361 1.61 -25.07 9.58
N ILE A 362 2.41 -24.40 8.73
CA ILE A 362 2.28 -22.95 8.53
C ILE A 362 0.93 -22.53 7.92
N GLU A 363 0.34 -23.37 7.07
CA GLU A 363 -0.94 -23.08 6.41
C GLU A 363 -2.16 -23.38 7.30
N THR A 364 -2.00 -24.30 8.26
CA THR A 364 -3.10 -24.84 9.08
C THR A 364 -3.90 -23.76 9.82
N PRO A 365 -3.29 -22.79 10.53
CA PRO A 365 -4.04 -21.75 11.24
C PRO A 365 -4.88 -20.89 10.28
N PHE A 366 -4.32 -20.51 9.14
CA PHE A 366 -4.98 -19.62 8.17
C PHE A 366 -6.14 -20.31 7.47
N ILE A 367 -5.95 -21.56 7.04
CA ILE A 367 -7.02 -22.35 6.41
C ILE A 367 -8.13 -22.61 7.43
N ARG A 368 -7.80 -23.10 8.63
CA ARG A 368 -8.79 -23.47 9.63
C ARG A 368 -9.63 -22.28 10.10
N MET A 369 -8.99 -21.14 10.37
CA MET A 369 -9.72 -19.93 10.74
C MET A 369 -10.56 -19.39 9.58
N SER A 370 -10.10 -19.53 8.33
CA SER A 370 -10.89 -19.16 7.16
C SER A 370 -12.12 -20.04 6.99
N GLU A 371 -12.02 -21.35 7.20
CA GLU A 371 -13.19 -22.24 7.20
C GLU A 371 -14.24 -21.83 8.22
N ILE A 372 -13.78 -21.47 9.43
CA ILE A 372 -14.63 -21.00 10.52
C ILE A 372 -15.33 -19.69 10.16
N LEU A 373 -14.63 -18.79 9.46
CA LEU A 373 -15.19 -17.51 9.00
C LEU A 373 -16.21 -17.68 7.86
N ILE A 374 -16.03 -18.67 6.98
CA ILE A 374 -16.96 -18.96 5.86
C ILE A 374 -18.31 -19.46 6.38
N ASN A 375 -18.30 -20.29 7.44
CA ASN A 375 -19.50 -20.90 8.01
C ASN A 375 -19.59 -20.62 9.53
N PRO A 376 -20.05 -19.43 9.95
CA PRO A 376 -20.13 -19.08 11.37
C PRO A 376 -21.08 -19.95 12.20
N SER A 377 -21.98 -20.69 11.55
CA SER A 377 -23.12 -21.41 12.13
C SER A 377 -22.95 -22.95 12.20
N SER A 378 -21.81 -23.52 11.81
CA SER A 378 -21.54 -24.94 12.05
C SER A 378 -21.21 -25.17 13.53
N SER A 379 -22.05 -25.95 14.20
CA SER A 379 -22.13 -26.18 15.65
C SER A 379 -21.00 -27.03 16.26
N ASP A 380 -19.78 -26.97 15.72
CA ASP A 380 -18.63 -27.68 16.28
C ASP A 380 -17.46 -26.73 16.55
N HIS A 381 -17.23 -26.51 17.85
CA HIS A 381 -16.09 -25.88 18.51
C HIS A 381 -16.08 -24.35 18.67
N SER A 382 -16.36 -23.96 19.93
CA SER A 382 -15.78 -22.84 20.68
C SER A 382 -14.91 -21.84 19.90
N ALA A 383 -15.51 -20.71 19.54
CA ALA A 383 -14.77 -19.49 19.27
C ALA A 383 -15.64 -18.32 19.73
N ILE A 384 -15.39 -17.88 20.95
CA ILE A 384 -16.05 -16.72 21.54
C ILE A 384 -15.60 -15.45 20.80
N THR A 385 -16.55 -14.56 20.55
CA THR A 385 -16.38 -13.19 20.05
C THR A 385 -15.52 -12.35 21.00
N GLY A 386 -14.64 -11.50 20.47
CA GLY A 386 -13.68 -10.69 21.27
C GLY A 386 -14.24 -9.88 22.45
N ASN A 387 -15.57 -9.73 22.59
CA ASN A 387 -16.22 -9.03 23.71
C ASN A 387 -16.76 -9.95 24.85
N GLN A 388 -16.42 -11.25 24.86
CA GLN A 388 -16.95 -12.22 25.85
C GLN A 388 -15.85 -13.04 26.57
N LEU A 389 -14.60 -12.59 26.59
CA LEU A 389 -13.42 -13.34 27.02
C LEU A 389 -13.08 -13.23 28.54
N ALA A 390 -14.02 -12.83 29.40
CA ALA A 390 -13.76 -12.68 30.83
C ALA A 390 -13.90 -14.01 31.63
N PRO A 391 -13.01 -14.29 32.62
CA PRO A 391 -13.21 -15.40 33.55
C PRO A 391 -14.35 -15.08 34.52
N GLU A 392 -15.33 -15.97 34.65
CA GLU A 392 -16.45 -15.84 35.59
C GLU A 392 -15.95 -15.68 37.04
N LYS A 393 -16.13 -14.48 37.60
CA LYS A 393 -16.10 -14.27 39.05
C LYS A 393 -17.45 -13.73 39.50
N VAL A 394 -18.17 -14.58 40.22
CA VAL A 394 -19.41 -14.28 40.94
C VAL A 394 -19.20 -13.08 41.86
N LYS A 395 -19.86 -11.93 41.60
CA LYS A 395 -20.12 -10.91 42.63
C LYS A 395 -21.50 -10.26 42.47
N LYS A 396 -22.15 -10.17 43.62
CA LYS A 396 -23.53 -9.76 43.90
C LYS A 396 -23.81 -8.30 43.53
N GLU A 397 -25.07 -8.08 43.15
CA GLU A 397 -25.73 -6.80 42.96
C GLU A 397 -25.59 -5.87 44.18
N GLU A 398 -25.37 -4.58 43.93
CA GLU A 398 -26.01 -3.50 44.68
C GLU A 398 -26.43 -2.38 43.71
N LYS A 399 -27.73 -2.13 43.64
CA LYS A 399 -28.33 -0.98 42.95
C LYS A 399 -28.24 0.25 43.85
N LYS A 400 -27.74 1.36 43.32
CA LYS A 400 -28.18 2.70 43.74
C LYS A 400 -28.55 3.54 42.52
N SER A 401 -29.79 4.00 42.57
CA SER A 401 -30.47 4.89 41.65
C SER A 401 -30.02 6.33 41.84
N GLU A 402 -29.63 7.01 40.77
CA GLU A 402 -29.79 8.46 40.67
C GLU A 402 -30.33 8.85 39.30
N THR A 403 -31.52 9.42 39.33
CA THR A 403 -32.23 10.10 38.24
C THR A 403 -31.44 11.31 37.76
N LYS A 404 -31.04 11.33 36.47
CA LYS A 404 -30.79 12.56 35.72
C LYS A 404 -31.50 12.50 34.37
N THR A 405 -32.29 13.55 34.14
CA THR A 405 -33.02 13.90 32.92
C THR A 405 -32.19 13.70 31.65
N HIS A 406 -32.66 12.81 30.76
CA HIS A 406 -32.06 12.58 29.44
C HIS A 406 -32.32 13.76 28.50
N SER A 407 -31.38 14.70 28.38
CA SER A 407 -31.13 15.31 27.07
C SER A 407 -30.37 14.27 26.24
N LYS A 408 -30.90 13.84 25.11
CA LYS A 408 -30.18 12.92 24.21
C LYS A 408 -28.84 13.56 23.81
N ASN A 409 -27.73 12.94 24.20
CA ASN A 409 -26.42 13.23 23.62
C ASN A 409 -26.46 12.73 22.17
N GLU A 410 -26.36 13.64 21.20
CA GLU A 410 -26.23 13.24 19.80
C GLU A 410 -24.75 13.02 19.47
N GLU A 411 -24.47 11.90 18.81
CA GLU A 411 -23.14 11.60 18.29
C GLU A 411 -23.02 12.11 16.85
N PHE A 412 -21.96 12.88 16.58
CA PHE A 412 -21.64 13.38 15.25
C PHE A 412 -20.36 12.75 14.72
N LEU A 413 -20.38 12.33 13.45
CA LEU A 413 -19.18 11.91 12.72
C LEU A 413 -18.74 13.05 11.81
N VAL A 414 -17.54 13.58 12.06
CA VAL A 414 -17.02 14.74 11.32
C VAL A 414 -15.74 14.35 10.60
N LYS A 415 -15.76 14.42 9.27
CA LYS A 415 -14.61 14.17 8.40
C LYS A 415 -13.84 15.48 8.15
N VAL A 416 -12.58 15.53 8.58
CA VAL A 416 -11.65 16.65 8.43
C VAL A 416 -10.54 16.25 7.47
N LEU A 417 -10.27 17.08 6.46
CA LEU A 417 -9.20 16.88 5.48
C LEU A 417 -8.15 17.98 5.62
N LEU A 418 -6.87 17.62 5.73
CA LEU A 418 -5.77 18.59 5.76
C LEU A 418 -5.05 18.60 4.42
N ILE A 419 -4.96 19.77 3.78
CA ILE A 419 -4.31 19.98 2.47
C ILE A 419 -3.33 21.16 2.52
N GLY A 420 -2.44 21.27 1.53
CA GLY A 420 -1.48 22.37 1.40
C GLY A 420 -0.14 21.92 0.84
N ASP A 421 0.81 22.83 0.69
CA ASP A 421 2.09 22.46 0.07
C ASP A 421 2.90 21.41 0.84
N TYR A 422 3.84 20.77 0.14
CA TYR A 422 4.82 19.90 0.78
C TYR A 422 5.56 20.65 1.89
N CYS A 423 5.92 19.95 2.96
CA CYS A 423 6.62 20.51 4.12
C CYS A 423 5.88 21.58 4.95
N THR A 424 4.61 21.90 4.69
CA THR A 424 3.87 22.87 5.53
C THR A 424 3.58 22.38 6.95
N GLY A 425 3.74 21.08 7.22
CA GLY A 425 3.63 20.51 8.57
C GLY A 425 2.26 19.93 8.94
N LYS A 426 1.41 19.62 7.95
CA LYS A 426 0.13 18.91 8.14
C LYS A 426 0.25 17.66 9.01
N SER A 427 1.23 16.80 8.73
CA SER A 427 1.51 15.59 9.52
C SER A 427 1.91 15.91 10.95
N SER A 428 2.71 16.95 11.16
CA SER A 428 3.11 17.40 12.51
C SER A 428 1.93 17.95 13.30
N ILE A 429 1.04 18.72 12.66
CA ILE A 429 -0.22 19.21 13.25
C ILE A 429 -1.09 18.04 13.69
N LEU A 430 -1.25 17.01 12.85
CA LEU A 430 -2.06 15.83 13.16
C LEU A 430 -1.44 14.96 14.25
N LEU A 431 -0.15 14.65 14.15
CA LEU A 431 0.59 13.90 15.16
C LEU A 431 0.49 14.58 16.52
N ARG A 432 0.72 15.89 16.57
CA ARG A 432 0.66 16.65 17.82
C ARG A 432 -0.76 16.65 18.38
N TYR A 433 -1.75 16.95 17.56
CA TYR A 433 -3.12 17.06 18.07
C TYR A 433 -3.72 15.71 18.50
N SER A 434 -3.39 14.61 17.80
CA SER A 434 -3.94 13.28 18.10
C SER A 434 -3.21 12.54 19.23
N ASP A 435 -1.89 12.58 19.25
CA ASP A 435 -1.06 11.73 20.12
C ASP A 435 -0.22 12.51 21.14
N ASP A 436 -0.28 13.86 21.14
CA ASP A 436 0.62 14.75 21.89
C ASP A 436 2.11 14.50 21.59
N MET A 437 2.42 14.05 20.37
CA MET A 437 3.78 13.74 19.92
C MET A 437 4.26 14.73 18.86
N PHE A 438 5.56 15.05 18.88
CA PHE A 438 6.24 15.83 17.83
C PHE A 438 7.62 15.23 17.53
N SER A 439 7.94 15.13 16.24
CA SER A 439 9.22 14.63 15.75
C SER A 439 9.92 15.71 14.94
N GLU A 440 11.16 16.05 15.32
CA GLU A 440 12.05 16.92 14.52
C GLU A 440 12.65 16.16 13.32
N SER A 441 12.65 14.83 13.36
CA SER A 441 13.06 14.02 12.21
C SER A 441 11.96 14.05 11.14
N TYR A 442 12.25 14.75 10.04
CA TYR A 442 11.36 14.84 8.89
C TYR A 442 11.32 13.49 8.16
N ILE A 443 10.23 12.76 8.32
CA ILE A 443 9.90 11.60 7.49
C ILE A 443 8.72 12.04 6.63
N ALA A 444 8.89 12.09 5.31
CA ALA A 444 7.78 12.34 4.41
C ALA A 444 6.74 11.22 4.55
N THR A 445 5.47 11.56 4.78
CA THR A 445 4.39 10.57 4.87
C THR A 445 4.27 9.82 3.54
N ILE A 446 4.40 8.50 3.59
CA ILE A 446 4.16 7.62 2.45
C ILE A 446 2.70 7.17 2.53
N GLY A 447 1.83 7.79 1.72
CA GLY A 447 0.39 7.50 1.69
C GLY A 447 -0.46 8.54 2.44
N VAL A 448 -1.77 8.27 2.56
CA VAL A 448 -2.72 9.11 3.31
C VAL A 448 -2.83 8.57 4.73
N ASP A 449 -2.45 9.36 5.73
CA ASP A 449 -2.59 8.98 7.15
C ASP A 449 -4.02 9.25 7.63
N PHE A 450 -4.59 8.34 8.41
CA PHE A 450 -5.98 8.42 8.88
C PHE A 450 -6.03 8.27 10.40
N ARG A 451 -6.58 9.27 11.08
CA ARG A 451 -6.64 9.34 12.54
C ARG A 451 -8.05 9.61 13.02
N ILE A 452 -8.41 9.05 14.18
CA ILE A 452 -9.69 9.30 14.83
C ILE A 452 -9.44 9.89 16.21
N LYS A 453 -10.09 11.01 16.52
CA LYS A 453 -10.13 11.59 17.87
C LYS A 453 -11.58 11.84 18.26
N ILE A 454 -11.97 11.45 19.46
CA ILE A 454 -13.29 11.76 20.01
C ILE A 454 -13.13 12.99 20.90
N ILE A 455 -13.92 14.02 20.63
CA ILE A 455 -13.99 15.22 21.45
C ILE A 455 -15.42 15.42 21.95
N GLU A 456 -15.56 15.93 23.16
CA GLU A 456 -16.85 16.33 23.72
C GLU A 456 -16.97 17.84 23.58
N VAL A 457 -18.01 18.30 22.89
CA VAL A 457 -18.26 19.73 22.73
C VAL A 457 -19.70 20.03 23.08
N ASN A 458 -19.89 20.88 24.09
CA ASN A 458 -21.17 21.12 24.75
C ASN A 458 -21.77 19.82 25.33
N THR A 459 -22.86 19.32 24.75
CA THR A 459 -23.53 18.06 25.11
C THR A 459 -23.38 16.97 24.04
N ASN A 460 -22.63 17.25 22.97
CA ASN A 460 -22.52 16.35 21.83
C ASN A 460 -21.15 15.69 21.82
N THR A 461 -21.13 14.41 21.45
CA THR A 461 -19.89 13.66 21.27
C THR A 461 -19.54 13.69 19.78
N ILE A 462 -18.40 14.28 19.45
CA ILE A 462 -17.95 14.43 18.06
C ILE A 462 -16.80 13.47 17.82
N LYS A 463 -16.98 12.56 16.86
CA LYS A 463 -15.94 11.68 16.35
C LYS A 463 -15.27 12.33 15.14
N LEU A 464 -14.12 12.95 15.36
CA LEU A 464 -13.28 13.52 14.31
C LEU A 464 -12.54 12.42 13.56
N GLN A 465 -12.75 12.35 12.25
CA GLN A 465 -11.99 11.54 11.31
C GLN A 465 -11.06 12.47 10.53
N MET A 466 -9.78 12.48 10.89
CA MET A 466 -8.77 13.37 10.33
C MET A 466 -7.96 12.63 9.26
N TRP A 467 -7.86 13.24 8.08
CA TRP A 467 -7.15 12.69 6.93
C TRP A 467 -5.94 13.58 6.62
N ASP A 468 -4.73 13.04 6.76
CA ASP A 468 -3.48 13.66 6.31
C ASP A 468 -3.22 13.28 4.85
N THR A 469 -3.30 14.22 3.91
CA THR A 469 -2.98 13.93 2.51
C THR A 469 -1.51 14.16 2.15
N SER A 470 -0.64 14.34 3.15
CA SER A 470 0.69 14.89 2.90
C SER A 470 1.53 14.06 1.91
N GLY A 471 2.09 14.78 0.91
CA GLY A 471 2.99 14.23 -0.11
C GLY A 471 2.32 13.79 -1.42
N GLN A 472 1.02 13.51 -1.41
CA GLN A 472 0.24 13.03 -2.56
C GLN A 472 -0.44 14.15 -3.38
N GLU A 473 -0.29 15.40 -2.98
CA GLU A 473 -0.98 16.54 -3.61
C GLU A 473 -0.43 16.91 -5.01
N ARG A 474 0.61 16.19 -5.45
CA ARG A 474 1.08 16.16 -6.86
C ARG A 474 0.24 15.24 -7.76
N PHE A 475 -0.73 14.50 -7.20
CA PHE A 475 -1.59 13.52 -7.88
C PHE A 475 -3.07 13.93 -7.83
N LYS A 476 -3.43 14.95 -8.63
CA LYS A 476 -4.80 15.53 -8.74
C LYS A 476 -5.95 14.52 -8.91
N THR A 477 -5.68 13.30 -9.39
CA THR A 477 -6.70 12.26 -9.62
C THR A 477 -7.09 11.51 -8.33
N ILE A 478 -6.12 11.20 -7.47
CA ILE A 478 -6.35 10.46 -6.21
C ILE A 478 -6.97 11.39 -5.15
N THR A 479 -6.61 12.69 -5.17
CA THR A 479 -7.10 13.69 -4.21
C THR A 479 -8.61 13.90 -4.25
N SER A 480 -9.23 13.89 -5.45
CA SER A 480 -10.67 14.15 -5.64
C SER A 480 -11.59 13.26 -4.78
N SER A 481 -11.20 12.00 -4.60
CA SER A 481 -11.97 11.03 -3.81
C SER A 481 -12.01 11.35 -2.32
N TYR A 482 -10.97 12.01 -1.77
CA TYR A 482 -10.90 12.36 -0.36
C TYR A 482 -11.76 13.59 -0.01
N TYR A 483 -11.93 14.53 -0.95
CA TYR A 483 -12.83 15.66 -0.78
C TYR A 483 -14.30 15.23 -0.63
N LYS A 484 -14.68 14.08 -1.23
CA LYS A 484 -16.05 13.57 -1.14
C LYS A 484 -16.42 13.27 0.32
N GLY A 485 -17.50 13.91 0.79
CA GLY A 485 -17.99 13.77 2.15
C GLY A 485 -17.11 14.40 3.23
N ALA A 486 -16.13 15.23 2.86
CA ALA A 486 -15.43 16.08 3.82
C ALA A 486 -16.41 17.10 4.40
N HIS A 487 -16.42 17.24 5.73
CA HIS A 487 -17.23 18.22 6.44
C HIS A 487 -16.43 19.48 6.74
N CYS A 488 -15.12 19.34 6.92
CA CYS A 488 -14.17 20.43 7.10
C CYS A 488 -12.90 20.19 6.28
N ILE A 489 -12.37 21.24 5.67
CA ILE A 489 -11.08 21.22 4.97
C ILE A 489 -10.19 22.30 5.57
N MET A 490 -9.00 21.89 5.99
CA MET A 490 -7.96 22.73 6.58
C MET A 490 -6.82 22.90 5.58
N ILE A 491 -6.59 24.13 5.12
CA ILE A 491 -5.58 24.50 4.14
C ILE A 491 -4.40 25.08 4.91
N VAL A 492 -3.25 24.40 4.87
CA VAL A 492 -2.09 24.71 5.71
C VAL A 492 -0.97 25.33 4.87
N TYR A 493 -0.58 26.56 5.21
CA TYR A 493 0.69 27.15 4.77
C TYR A 493 1.63 27.33 5.96
N GLU A 494 2.91 27.55 5.68
CA GLU A 494 3.93 27.68 6.72
C GLU A 494 4.63 29.04 6.63
N THR A 495 4.84 29.68 7.78
CA THR A 495 5.23 31.10 7.85
C THR A 495 6.62 31.40 7.30
N SER A 496 7.53 30.43 7.28
CA SER A 496 8.87 30.54 6.69
C SER A 496 8.95 30.05 5.24
N ASN A 497 7.81 29.80 4.58
CA ASN A 497 7.75 29.37 3.19
C ASN A 497 6.73 30.21 2.40
N ARG A 498 7.20 31.29 1.78
CA ARG A 498 6.38 32.20 0.95
C ARG A 498 5.67 31.48 -0.19
N GLU A 499 6.31 30.49 -0.81
CA GLU A 499 5.74 29.72 -1.93
C GLU A 499 4.47 28.98 -1.49
N SER A 500 4.48 28.39 -0.29
CA SER A 500 3.30 27.71 0.27
C SER A 500 2.09 28.63 0.46
N PHE A 501 2.33 29.92 0.70
CA PHE A 501 1.29 30.93 0.80
C PHE A 501 0.80 31.38 -0.58
N LEU A 502 1.70 31.58 -1.55
CA LEU A 502 1.33 31.94 -2.93
C LEU A 502 0.49 30.85 -3.60
N ASN A 503 0.71 29.59 -3.26
CA ASN A 503 -0.03 28.45 -3.80
C ASN A 503 -1.43 28.27 -3.19
N LEU A 504 -1.83 29.04 -2.17
CA LEU A 504 -3.16 28.95 -1.55
C LEU A 504 -4.31 29.14 -2.54
N GLY A 505 -4.14 29.97 -3.58
CA GLY A 505 -5.14 30.15 -4.62
C GLY A 505 -5.48 28.83 -5.34
N ASN A 506 -4.47 28.04 -5.67
CA ASN A 506 -4.64 26.73 -6.32
C ASN A 506 -5.39 25.75 -5.40
N TRP A 507 -5.07 25.77 -4.10
CA TRP A 507 -5.74 24.92 -3.10
C TRP A 507 -7.22 25.28 -2.95
N ILE A 508 -7.56 26.57 -2.98
CA ILE A 508 -8.95 27.04 -2.95
C ILE A 508 -9.70 26.57 -4.18
N GLU A 509 -9.15 26.75 -5.38
CA GLU A 509 -9.77 26.27 -6.62
C GLU A 509 -10.03 24.76 -6.58
N GLU A 510 -9.09 23.98 -6.03
CA GLU A 510 -9.25 22.53 -5.88
C GLU A 510 -10.37 22.16 -4.90
N VAL A 511 -10.45 22.87 -3.77
CA VAL A 511 -11.53 22.73 -2.80
C VAL A 511 -12.88 23.02 -3.45
N GLU A 512 -13.02 24.14 -4.17
CA GLU A 512 -14.28 24.48 -4.85
C GLU A 512 -14.67 23.45 -5.92
N LYS A 513 -13.68 22.81 -6.55
CA LYS A 513 -13.92 21.83 -7.61
C LYS A 513 -14.41 20.48 -7.09
N TYR A 514 -13.87 19.99 -5.97
CA TYR A 514 -14.08 18.60 -5.53
C TYR A 514 -14.88 18.44 -4.24
N SER A 515 -15.10 19.51 -3.47
CA SER A 515 -15.86 19.46 -2.21
C SER A 515 -17.34 19.82 -2.38
N THR A 516 -18.15 19.51 -1.37
CA THR A 516 -19.54 19.96 -1.30
C THR A 516 -19.60 21.44 -0.90
N LYS A 517 -20.62 22.17 -1.38
CA LYS A 517 -20.80 23.61 -1.07
C LYS A 517 -20.83 23.95 0.43
N ASP A 518 -21.28 23.00 1.25
CA ASP A 518 -21.45 23.21 2.69
C ASP A 518 -20.23 22.83 3.52
N VAL A 519 -19.09 22.56 2.87
CA VAL A 519 -17.86 22.23 3.59
C VAL A 519 -17.35 23.47 4.34
N ILE A 520 -16.98 23.29 5.61
CA ILE A 520 -16.32 24.33 6.39
C ILE A 520 -14.86 24.43 5.96
N LYS A 521 -14.41 25.62 5.57
CA LYS A 521 -13.06 25.85 5.08
C LYS A 521 -12.26 26.66 6.09
N CYS A 522 -11.07 26.16 6.43
CA CYS A 522 -10.17 26.76 7.41
C CYS A 522 -8.81 27.01 6.76
N LEU A 523 -8.28 28.21 6.92
CA LEU A 523 -6.89 28.54 6.62
C LEU A 523 -6.07 28.43 7.91
N VAL A 524 -4.95 27.71 7.82
CA VAL A 524 -4.08 27.40 8.95
C VAL A 524 -2.69 27.99 8.68
N GLU A 525 -2.33 28.99 9.47
CA GLU A 525 -0.98 29.53 9.54
C GLU A 525 -0.16 28.68 10.50
N HIS A 526 0.79 27.90 9.98
CA HIS A 526 1.70 27.10 10.81
C HIS A 526 3.03 27.80 11.02
N GLU A 527 3.36 28.08 12.28
CA GLU A 527 4.63 28.66 12.67
C GLU A 527 5.64 27.57 13.07
N LYS A 528 6.81 27.53 12.40
CA LYS A 528 7.95 26.71 12.79
C LYS A 528 9.04 27.60 13.38
N SER A 529 9.33 27.44 14.66
CA SER A 529 10.16 28.33 15.48
C SER A 529 11.61 28.58 15.01
N ASP A 530 12.12 27.81 14.04
CA ASP A 530 13.56 27.71 13.77
C ASP A 530 13.99 28.38 12.45
N LYS A 531 13.08 29.09 11.76
CA LYS A 531 13.33 29.74 10.46
C LYS A 531 12.83 31.18 10.40
N THR A 532 13.42 31.98 9.52
CA THR A 532 13.00 33.37 9.29
C THR A 532 11.61 33.41 8.67
N ARG A 533 10.70 34.19 9.27
CA ARG A 533 9.36 34.44 8.76
C ARG A 533 9.41 35.15 7.40
N GLU A 534 8.64 34.64 6.43
CA GLU A 534 8.52 35.20 5.07
C GLU A 534 7.08 35.68 4.74
N VAL A 535 6.09 35.30 5.55
CA VAL A 535 4.68 35.65 5.39
C VAL A 535 4.16 36.30 6.66
N GLU A 536 3.72 37.56 6.58
CA GLU A 536 3.20 38.30 7.72
C GLU A 536 1.77 37.85 8.08
N SER A 537 1.42 37.84 9.36
CA SER A 537 0.12 37.30 9.82
C SER A 537 -1.06 38.04 9.21
N PHE A 538 -0.93 39.34 8.95
CA PHE A 538 -2.00 40.13 8.33
C PHE A 538 -2.30 39.67 6.90
N GLU A 539 -1.31 39.12 6.17
CA GLU A 539 -1.49 38.59 4.82
C GLU A 539 -2.41 37.36 4.86
N GLY A 540 -2.20 36.46 5.83
CA GLY A 540 -3.06 35.30 6.08
C GLY A 540 -4.49 35.67 6.49
N GLU A 541 -4.64 36.62 7.41
CA GLU A 541 -5.94 37.12 7.86
C GLU A 541 -6.73 37.76 6.71
N ASP A 542 -6.06 38.54 5.86
CA ASP A 542 -6.65 39.19 4.71
C ASP A 542 -7.02 38.18 3.60
N PHE A 543 -6.18 37.18 3.34
CA PHE A 543 -6.49 36.08 2.43
C PHE A 543 -7.71 35.28 2.90
N ALA A 544 -7.78 34.93 4.18
CA ALA A 544 -8.91 34.20 4.77
C ALA A 544 -10.21 35.01 4.66
N ARG A 545 -10.16 36.31 4.95
CA ARG A 545 -11.32 37.21 4.83
C ARG A 545 -11.85 37.28 3.40
N ARG A 546 -10.97 37.45 2.41
CA ARG A 546 -11.36 37.52 0.99
C ARG A 546 -12.01 36.23 0.49
N ASN A 547 -11.57 35.08 1.00
CA ASN A 547 -12.04 33.77 0.56
C ASN A 547 -13.07 33.13 1.52
N ASN A 548 -13.58 33.89 2.50
CA ASN A 548 -14.55 33.45 3.49
C ASN A 548 -14.12 32.16 4.25
N LEU A 549 -12.87 32.13 4.70
CA LEU A 549 -12.27 31.04 5.45
C LEU A 549 -12.20 31.38 6.94
N LEU A 550 -12.35 30.38 7.81
CA LEU A 550 -11.95 30.52 9.21
C LEU A 550 -10.42 30.56 9.28
N PHE A 551 -9.83 31.46 10.06
CA PHE A 551 -8.38 31.60 10.17
C PHE A 551 -7.86 31.17 11.54
N PHE A 552 -6.82 30.33 11.55
CA PHE A 552 -6.19 29.84 12.77
C PHE A 552 -4.67 29.90 12.67
N LYS A 553 -4.02 30.28 13.78
CA LYS A 553 -2.56 30.23 13.94
C LYS A 553 -2.23 29.03 14.80
N VAL A 554 -1.26 28.22 14.38
CA VAL A 554 -0.84 27.02 15.09
C VAL A 554 0.67 26.90 15.14
N ASP A 555 1.19 26.32 16.21
CA ASP A 555 2.57 25.87 16.32
C ASP A 555 2.56 24.42 16.83
N ALA A 556 2.81 23.46 15.93
CA ALA A 556 2.78 22.05 16.28
C ALA A 556 3.94 21.65 17.21
N LYS A 557 5.05 22.40 17.19
CA LYS A 557 6.21 22.15 18.07
C LYS A 557 5.84 22.52 19.50
N LYS A 558 5.27 23.71 19.70
CA LYS A 558 4.84 24.24 21.02
C LYS A 558 3.48 23.75 21.50
N ASN A 559 2.72 23.05 20.65
CA ASN A 559 1.35 22.63 20.94
C ASN A 559 0.39 23.81 21.15
N GLU A 560 0.55 24.88 20.37
CA GLU A 560 -0.26 26.10 20.46
C GLU A 560 -1.29 26.15 19.34
N GLY A 561 -2.50 26.63 19.64
CA GLY A 561 -3.58 26.85 18.65
C GLY A 561 -4.26 25.58 18.11
N LEU A 562 -3.72 24.39 18.33
CA LEU A 562 -4.26 23.14 17.78
C LEU A 562 -5.66 22.79 18.30
N ASN A 563 -5.90 22.88 19.61
CA ASN A 563 -7.23 22.63 20.17
C ASN A 563 -8.26 23.61 19.60
N GLN A 564 -7.90 24.89 19.51
CA GLN A 564 -8.77 25.93 18.93
C GLN A 564 -9.09 25.65 17.46
N LEU A 565 -8.09 25.24 16.66
CA LEU A 565 -8.29 24.85 15.27
C LEU A 565 -9.32 23.72 15.13
N PHE A 566 -9.09 22.59 15.81
CA PHE A 566 -9.92 21.40 15.60
C PHE A 566 -11.30 21.50 16.28
N GLU A 567 -11.37 22.02 17.50
CA GLU A 567 -12.63 22.11 18.24
C GLU A 567 -13.56 23.16 17.63
N ASN A 568 -13.07 24.37 17.32
CA ASN A 568 -13.91 25.41 16.73
C ASN A 568 -14.40 25.03 15.33
N SER A 569 -13.56 24.36 14.55
CA SER A 569 -13.97 23.82 13.24
C SER A 569 -15.05 22.75 13.40
N ALA A 570 -14.91 21.86 14.38
CA ALA A 570 -15.90 20.82 14.68
C ALA A 570 -17.24 21.41 15.14
N ILE A 571 -17.21 22.43 16.00
CA ILE A 571 -18.40 23.18 16.44
C ILE A 571 -19.13 23.73 15.21
N LYS A 572 -18.41 24.42 14.33
CA LYS A 572 -19.01 25.02 13.13
C LYS A 572 -19.67 23.99 12.23
N VAL A 573 -19.03 22.82 12.06
CA VAL A 573 -19.60 21.70 11.31
C VAL A 573 -20.89 21.22 11.98
N VAL A 574 -20.89 20.98 13.30
CA VAL A 574 -22.06 20.47 14.03
C VAL A 574 -23.21 21.46 14.00
N GLU A 575 -22.96 22.76 14.17
CA GLU A 575 -23.96 23.81 14.00
C GLU A 575 -24.62 23.74 12.61
N THR A 576 -23.80 23.60 11.57
CA THR A 576 -24.27 23.51 10.18
C THR A 576 -25.11 22.26 9.94
N LEU A 577 -24.69 21.11 10.48
CA LEU A 577 -25.43 19.84 10.41
C LEU A 577 -26.75 19.90 11.17
N LEU A 578 -26.79 20.55 12.33
CA LEU A 578 -28.00 20.72 13.14
C LEU A 578 -29.01 21.67 12.48
N CYS A 579 -28.57 22.76 11.86
CA CYS A 579 -29.46 23.64 11.10
C CYS A 579 -30.14 22.87 9.95
N LYS A 580 -29.39 22.07 9.21
CA LYS A 580 -29.93 21.24 8.11
C LYS A 580 -30.92 20.16 8.55
N LYS A 581 -30.84 19.67 9.78
CA LYS A 581 -31.81 18.71 10.33
C LYS A 581 -33.16 19.37 10.69
N ARG A 582 -33.19 20.69 10.84
CA ARG A 582 -34.38 21.46 11.26
C ARG A 582 -35.15 22.07 10.08
N GLU A 583 -34.51 22.15 8.91
CA GLU A 583 -35.13 22.44 7.61
C GLU A 583 -35.70 21.15 7.01
#